data_AF-A0A9P4H9Q0-F1
#
_entry.id   AF-A0A9P4H9Q0-F1
#
_cell.length_a   1.000
_cell.length_b   1.000
_cell.length_c   1.000
_cell.angle_alpha   90.00
_cell.angle_beta   90.00
_cell.angle_gamma   90.00
#
_symmetry.space_group_name_H-M   'P 1'
#
loop_
_entity.id
_entity.type
_entity.pdbx_description
1 polymer ?
#
loop_
_entity_poly.entity_id
_entity_poly.type
_entity_poly.pdbx_seq_one_letter_code
_entity_poly.pdbx_strand_id
1 'polypeptide(L)'
;MPYLIPPDFLQFDTDTFRTSISKYIDRKVDCLMALNTIRKRLNEDYDALSLLDALPPHTSFQWICIPSHSHMAIQIGNVKDRDILAFLVQLGDKPYEVRYWSVQANRPVSGTSHTVLSQDDVVRLSLFAPFKYNADTSKSSKRKFSIIIKWYFMLRGLLHDGVGGDYNDYCKRLCDALRKIYAGQQMDKDRGRRGDQIEGSRQTPMTVDESPEPDEPKSPYRLRSAPQTIEKHVRLSPQECIATPAKTPTSSSKDDKTDYDRLRSFLDSHGILYLLDNIPEANAMQFVTQGFIPEAQPKKLFLGRHYKNDCEIYAYMRPSRDWHEIKFTLEDPRRPLNITQMRTEDVAKQRLLHPFNKTFPKDGPIDQGDRARLTLMVKWYFIAAGIATNLVLQETKAYPGRLRCALEYIANRMGPAAAKPPMTRDASIPRRSRLHDTSTIDESQIQNSLAGPTSSPPHAGQSLDLPAPSSSTTSRSTRHKPNIPTTTPNIIQTTTTLPSHPSPRGTKRPAPATTSSEDADFASLAATLSQDQSLTKQINAIDEELEKLERKKEIFMEAWEKEHKGVVERRGMVEEERGGVRKRFKRISLKVAGGGEE
;
A
#
# COMPACT_ATOMS: atom_id res chain seq x y z
N MET A 1 -4.01 15.29 62.30
CA MET A 1 -4.96 14.44 61.55
C MET A 1 -4.22 13.85 60.36
N PRO A 2 -3.80 12.57 60.40
CA PRO A 2 -3.11 11.92 59.30
C PRO A 2 -4.15 11.47 58.26
N TYR A 3 -3.91 11.78 56.98
CA TYR A 3 -4.75 11.30 55.88
C TYR A 3 -4.45 9.82 55.62
N LEU A 4 -5.41 8.97 56.00
CA LEU A 4 -5.49 7.56 55.60
C LEU A 4 -5.68 7.47 54.09
N ILE A 5 -4.69 6.93 53.38
CA ILE A 5 -4.84 6.50 51.99
C ILE A 5 -5.68 5.21 51.98
N PRO A 6 -6.75 5.11 51.19
CA PRO A 6 -7.59 3.92 51.12
C PRO A 6 -6.79 2.69 50.63
N PRO A 7 -7.02 1.47 51.17
CA PRO A 7 -6.23 0.28 50.81
C PRO A 7 -6.52 -0.30 49.41
N ASP A 8 -7.44 0.28 48.65
CA ASP A 8 -7.99 -0.35 47.43
C ASP A 8 -7.28 0.05 46.12
N PHE A 9 -6.14 0.75 46.19
CA PHE A 9 -5.51 1.31 44.98
C PHE A 9 -4.40 0.48 44.32
N LEU A 10 -4.17 -0.77 44.75
CA LEU A 10 -3.13 -1.63 44.16
C LEU A 10 -3.57 -3.09 43.99
N GLN A 11 -4.70 -3.32 43.32
CA GLN A 11 -4.88 -4.55 42.53
C GLN A 11 -4.59 -4.25 41.07
N PHE A 12 -3.30 -4.16 40.73
CA PHE A 12 -2.88 -4.35 39.34
C PHE A 12 -3.21 -5.80 38.99
N ASP A 13 -4.22 -5.98 38.15
CA ASP A 13 -4.59 -7.27 37.61
C ASP A 13 -3.37 -7.89 36.89
N THR A 14 -2.76 -8.88 37.53
CA THR A 14 -1.53 -9.54 37.06
C THR A 14 -1.75 -10.24 35.73
N ASP A 15 -2.99 -10.61 35.40
CA ASP A 15 -3.32 -11.25 34.13
C ASP A 15 -3.41 -10.22 32.99
N THR A 16 -3.93 -9.02 33.27
CA THR A 16 -3.86 -7.89 32.34
C THR A 16 -2.40 -7.47 32.07
N PHE A 17 -1.56 -7.43 33.10
CA PHE A 17 -0.13 -7.11 32.96
C PHE A 17 0.63 -8.19 32.16
N ARG A 18 0.41 -9.47 32.45
CA ARG A 18 1.01 -10.60 31.70
C ARG A 18 0.56 -10.62 30.24
N THR A 19 -0.73 -10.38 29.98
CA THR A 19 -1.27 -10.31 28.61
C THR A 19 -0.67 -9.13 27.84
N SER A 20 -0.45 -7.99 28.50
CA SER A 20 0.17 -6.81 27.89
C SER A 20 1.65 -7.05 27.57
N ILE A 21 2.39 -7.73 28.46
CA ILE A 21 3.79 -8.13 28.23
C ILE A 21 3.89 -9.14 27.09
N SER A 22 3.05 -10.17 27.06
CA SER A 22 3.06 -11.16 25.97
C SER A 22 2.84 -10.48 24.63
N LYS A 23 1.80 -9.65 24.52
CA LYS A 23 1.52 -8.86 23.29
C LYS A 23 2.66 -7.94 22.91
N TYR A 24 3.38 -7.37 23.88
CA TYR A 24 4.54 -6.52 23.61
C TYR A 24 5.73 -7.34 23.07
N ILE A 25 5.98 -8.53 23.63
CA ILE A 25 7.04 -9.44 23.18
C ILE A 25 6.74 -9.92 21.76
N ASP A 26 5.53 -10.42 21.51
CA ASP A 26 5.12 -10.92 20.19
C ASP A 26 5.29 -9.83 19.11
N ARG A 27 4.83 -8.61 19.40
CA ARG A 27 4.98 -7.44 18.53
C ARG A 27 6.44 -7.04 18.25
N LYS A 28 7.36 -7.31 19.18
CA LYS A 28 8.78 -7.07 18.97
C LYS A 28 9.40 -8.15 18.09
N VAL A 29 8.99 -9.41 18.27
CA VAL A 29 9.45 -10.53 17.45
C VAL A 29 9.01 -10.36 16.00
N ASP A 30 7.75 -9.99 15.76
CA ASP A 30 7.23 -9.77 14.40
C ASP A 30 7.98 -8.68 13.65
N CYS A 31 8.27 -7.56 14.34
CA CYS A 31 9.04 -6.46 13.77
C CYS A 31 10.48 -6.89 13.41
N LEU A 32 11.11 -7.69 14.27
CA LEU A 32 12.45 -8.25 14.02
C LEU A 32 12.45 -9.18 12.81
N MET A 33 11.44 -10.04 12.68
CA MET A 33 11.27 -10.94 11.53
C MET A 33 11.06 -10.18 10.24
N ALA A 34 10.26 -9.11 10.25
CA ALA A 34 10.05 -8.24 9.09
C ALA A 34 11.36 -7.55 8.65
N LEU A 35 12.12 -6.99 9.60
CA LEU A 35 13.42 -6.36 9.32
C LEU A 35 14.42 -7.37 8.73
N ASN A 36 14.51 -8.57 9.31
CA ASN A 36 15.39 -9.62 8.81
C ASN A 36 14.98 -10.08 7.41
N THR A 37 13.68 -10.21 7.14
CA THR A 37 13.17 -10.55 5.81
C THR A 37 13.53 -9.49 4.77
N ILE A 38 13.38 -8.20 5.11
CA ILE A 38 13.75 -7.10 4.21
C ILE A 38 15.26 -7.08 3.96
N ARG A 39 16.08 -7.22 5.01
CA ARG A 39 17.55 -7.27 4.88
C ARG A 39 17.99 -8.43 4.00
N LYS A 40 17.43 -9.63 4.24
CA LYS A 40 17.70 -10.82 3.45
C LYS A 40 17.40 -10.58 1.96
N ARG A 41 16.21 -10.06 1.64
CA ARG A 41 15.82 -9.76 0.25
C ARG A 41 16.64 -8.64 -0.38
N LEU A 42 16.96 -7.58 0.37
CA LEU A 42 17.86 -6.53 -0.14
C LEU A 42 19.23 -7.09 -0.51
N ASN A 43 19.72 -8.08 0.24
CA ASN A 43 20.96 -8.77 -0.06
C ASN A 43 20.83 -9.71 -1.27
N GLU A 44 19.87 -10.63 -1.22
CA GLU A 44 19.72 -11.72 -2.20
C GLU A 44 19.20 -11.24 -3.57
N ASP A 45 18.20 -10.37 -3.58
CA ASP A 45 17.48 -9.99 -4.81
C ASP A 45 18.04 -8.73 -5.48
N TYR A 46 18.73 -7.86 -4.71
CA TYR A 46 19.09 -6.52 -5.16
C TYR A 46 20.57 -6.14 -4.96
N ASP A 47 21.34 -6.97 -4.26
CA ASP A 47 22.72 -6.68 -3.84
C ASP A 47 22.88 -5.26 -3.27
N ALA A 48 21.97 -4.92 -2.37
CA ALA A 48 21.76 -3.55 -1.89
C ALA A 48 21.90 -3.42 -0.37
N LEU A 49 22.39 -4.46 0.31
CA LEU A 49 22.51 -4.47 1.76
C LEU A 49 23.46 -3.37 2.26
N SER A 50 24.60 -3.18 1.58
CA SER A 50 25.59 -2.13 1.88
C SER A 50 25.05 -0.71 1.74
N LEU A 51 23.98 -0.50 0.96
CA LEU A 51 23.37 0.82 0.83
C LEU A 51 22.61 1.24 2.09
N LEU A 52 22.30 0.31 3.00
CA LEU A 52 21.72 0.65 4.30
C LEU A 52 22.70 1.43 5.17
N ASP A 53 24.01 1.27 4.97
CA ASP A 53 25.04 2.00 5.73
C ASP A 53 25.03 3.51 5.42
N ALA A 54 24.39 3.90 4.32
CA ALA A 54 24.15 5.30 3.98
C ALA A 54 23.08 5.96 4.88
N LEU A 55 22.25 5.17 5.57
CA LEU A 55 21.21 5.68 6.44
C LEU A 55 21.76 5.99 7.84
N PRO A 56 21.51 7.18 8.39
CA PRO A 56 21.77 7.45 9.81
C PRO A 56 21.00 6.45 10.69
N PRO A 57 21.53 6.09 11.87
CA PRO A 57 20.82 5.23 12.80
C PRO A 57 19.52 5.89 13.27
N HIS A 58 18.47 5.10 13.53
CA HIS A 58 17.18 5.65 13.96
C HIS A 58 17.24 6.47 15.27
N THR A 59 18.29 6.26 16.08
CA THR A 59 18.57 7.00 17.32
C THR A 59 19.12 8.40 17.09
N SER A 60 19.63 8.73 15.89
CA SER A 60 20.17 10.07 15.59
C SER A 60 19.08 11.11 15.33
N PHE A 61 17.82 10.69 15.19
CA PHE A 61 16.70 11.59 14.95
C PHE A 61 16.03 12.00 16.25
N GLN A 62 15.43 13.18 16.27
CA GLN A 62 14.55 13.58 17.36
C GLN A 62 13.19 12.92 17.19
N TRP A 63 12.75 12.21 18.23
CA TRP A 63 11.44 11.57 18.27
C TRP A 63 10.56 12.24 19.32
N ILE A 64 9.36 12.61 18.91
CA ILE A 64 8.43 13.42 19.71
C ILE A 64 7.18 12.58 19.98
N CYS A 65 6.80 12.46 21.25
CA CYS A 65 5.54 11.83 21.62
C CYS A 65 4.38 12.80 21.38
N ILE A 66 3.35 12.37 20.66
CA ILE A 66 2.13 13.14 20.43
C ILE A 66 1.10 12.77 21.50
N PRO A 67 0.76 13.69 22.44
CA PRO A 67 -0.07 13.36 23.60
C PRO A 67 -1.48 12.88 23.21
N SER A 68 -2.06 13.46 22.17
CA SER A 68 -3.46 13.22 21.78
C SER A 68 -3.71 11.87 21.11
N HIS A 69 -2.67 11.18 20.64
CA HIS A 69 -2.84 9.97 19.82
C HIS A 69 -1.97 8.79 20.23
N SER A 70 -1.19 8.89 21.31
CA SER A 70 -0.22 7.86 21.72
C SER A 70 0.72 7.42 20.56
N HIS A 71 0.96 8.32 19.61
CA HIS A 71 1.80 8.08 18.44
C HIS A 71 3.11 8.82 18.61
N MET A 72 4.21 8.16 18.23
CA MET A 72 5.51 8.80 18.13
C MET A 72 5.68 9.40 16.74
N ALA A 73 6.28 10.58 16.67
CA ALA A 73 6.66 11.23 15.43
C ALA A 73 8.18 11.37 15.33
N ILE A 74 8.70 11.33 14.11
CA ILE A 74 10.10 11.61 13.80
C ILE A 74 10.20 13.02 13.20
N GLN A 75 11.15 13.83 13.67
CA GLN A 75 11.46 15.11 13.04
C GLN A 75 12.26 14.88 11.77
N ILE A 76 11.73 15.33 10.63
CA ILE A 76 12.30 15.12 9.29
C ILE A 76 12.86 16.40 8.66
N GLY A 77 12.61 17.57 9.27
CA GLY A 77 13.11 18.86 8.80
C GLY A 77 12.75 20.00 9.74
N ASN A 78 13.25 21.19 9.43
CA ASN A 78 12.95 22.42 10.16
C ASN A 78 12.87 23.60 9.18
N VAL A 79 11.83 24.43 9.32
CA VAL A 79 11.61 25.63 8.50
C VAL A 79 11.07 26.77 9.35
N LYS A 80 11.80 27.89 9.42
CA LYS A 80 11.35 29.14 10.09
C LYS A 80 10.82 28.88 11.52
N ASP A 81 11.64 28.25 12.36
CA ASP A 81 11.31 27.86 13.74
C ASP A 81 10.11 26.91 13.85
N ARG A 82 9.88 26.09 12.81
CA ARG A 82 8.89 25.03 12.85
C ARG A 82 9.50 23.69 12.49
N ASP A 83 9.27 22.72 13.36
CA ASP A 83 9.65 21.34 13.15
C ASP A 83 8.64 20.66 12.22
N ILE A 84 9.19 19.94 11.24
CA ILE A 84 8.42 19.13 10.31
C ILE A 84 8.47 17.71 10.82
N LEU A 85 7.33 17.18 11.23
CA LEU A 85 7.19 15.89 11.89
C LEU A 85 6.50 14.91 10.94
N ALA A 86 6.97 13.67 10.92
CA ALA A 86 6.31 12.55 10.25
C ALA A 86 5.88 11.51 11.28
N PHE A 87 4.69 10.94 11.12
CA PHE A 87 4.16 9.91 12.01
C PHE A 87 3.30 8.92 11.24
N LEU A 88 3.09 7.75 11.84
CA LEU A 88 2.26 6.70 11.25
C LEU A 88 0.85 6.73 11.84
N VAL A 89 -0.15 6.63 10.98
CA VAL A 89 -1.56 6.48 11.36
C VAL A 89 -2.13 5.23 10.72
N GLN A 90 -2.82 4.44 11.51
CA GLN A 90 -3.59 3.29 11.02
C GLN A 90 -5.08 3.62 11.11
N LEU A 91 -5.80 3.50 10.00
CA LEU A 91 -7.24 3.77 9.94
C LEU A 91 -7.98 2.46 9.71
N GLY A 92 -8.43 1.82 10.80
CA GLY A 92 -9.00 0.47 10.77
C GLY A 92 -7.97 -0.56 10.33
N ASP A 93 -8.36 -1.49 9.46
CA ASP A 93 -7.49 -2.57 8.97
C ASP A 93 -6.58 -2.14 7.81
N LYS A 94 -6.52 -0.84 7.51
CA LYS A 94 -5.66 -0.33 6.44
C LYS A 94 -4.19 -0.36 6.87
N PRO A 95 -3.25 -0.53 5.92
CA PRO A 95 -1.84 -0.40 6.22
C PRO A 95 -1.52 1.00 6.75
N TYR A 96 -0.53 1.09 7.63
CA TYR A 96 -0.07 2.36 8.18
C TYR A 96 0.23 3.38 7.07
N GLU A 97 -0.34 4.57 7.21
CA GLU A 97 -0.14 5.72 6.35
C GLU A 97 0.80 6.71 7.04
N VAL A 98 1.73 7.31 6.29
CA VAL A 98 2.60 8.38 6.81
C VAL A 98 1.85 9.70 6.71
N ARG A 99 1.75 10.43 7.82
CA ARG A 99 1.19 11.79 7.89
C ARG A 99 2.22 12.78 8.41
N TYR A 100 1.98 14.04 8.14
CA TYR A 100 2.94 15.11 8.39
C TYR A 100 2.30 16.29 9.10
N TRP A 101 3.01 16.82 10.08
CA TRP A 101 2.64 18.04 10.79
C TRP A 101 3.80 19.05 10.77
N SER A 102 3.44 20.33 10.83
CA SER A 102 4.34 21.41 11.18
C SER A 102 3.98 21.90 12.59
N VAL A 103 4.96 21.95 13.49
CA VAL A 103 4.77 22.41 14.87
C VAL A 103 5.82 23.48 15.18
N GLN A 104 5.49 24.47 16.01
CA GLN A 104 6.50 25.41 16.51
C GLN A 104 7.64 24.67 17.23
N ALA A 105 8.87 24.97 16.84
CA ALA A 105 10.06 24.44 17.47
C ALA A 105 10.08 24.83 18.96
N ASN A 106 10.63 23.94 19.79
CA ASN A 106 10.78 24.13 21.25
C ASN A 106 9.47 24.31 22.04
N ARG A 107 8.30 24.03 21.44
CA ARG A 107 7.01 24.10 22.12
C ARG A 107 6.40 22.70 22.25
N PRO A 108 5.80 22.34 23.41
CA PRO A 108 5.09 21.08 23.54
C PRO A 108 3.97 21.00 22.49
N VAL A 109 3.82 19.82 21.89
CA VAL A 109 2.74 19.55 20.94
C VAL A 109 1.40 19.59 21.70
N SER A 110 0.73 20.74 21.65
CA SER A 110 -0.63 20.90 22.18
C SER A 110 -1.63 20.72 21.03
N GLY A 111 -2.82 20.21 21.34
CA GLY A 111 -3.82 19.80 20.33
C GLY A 111 -4.24 20.88 19.33
N THR A 112 -3.93 22.16 19.60
CA THR A 112 -4.32 23.32 18.79
C THR A 112 -3.16 24.02 18.04
N SER A 113 -1.90 23.62 18.23
CA SER A 113 -0.73 24.37 17.71
C SER A 113 -0.03 23.74 16.49
N HIS A 114 -0.58 22.68 15.90
CA HIS A 114 0.00 22.02 14.74
C HIS A 114 -0.73 22.36 13.44
N THR A 115 0.01 22.43 12.33
CA THR A 115 -0.55 22.58 10.98
C THR A 115 -0.39 21.26 10.24
N VAL A 116 -1.49 20.71 9.71
CA VAL A 116 -1.43 19.50 8.87
C VAL A 116 -0.80 19.84 7.53
N LEU A 117 0.20 19.05 7.13
CA LEU A 117 0.89 19.23 5.85
C LEU A 117 0.54 18.08 4.91
N SER A 118 0.33 18.40 3.62
CA SER A 118 0.29 17.37 2.59
C SER A 118 1.72 16.90 2.27
N GLN A 119 1.85 15.71 1.69
CA GLN A 119 3.16 15.25 1.23
C GLN A 119 3.75 16.17 0.15
N ASP A 120 2.91 16.78 -0.69
CA ASP A 120 3.32 17.76 -1.70
C ASP A 120 3.92 19.03 -1.10
N ASP A 121 3.43 19.45 0.06
CA ASP A 121 3.98 20.58 0.79
C ASP A 121 5.33 20.18 1.40
N VAL A 122 5.40 19.02 2.06
CA VAL A 122 6.59 18.55 2.79
C VAL A 122 7.80 18.42 1.88
N VAL A 123 7.65 17.86 0.67
CA VAL A 123 8.78 17.66 -0.24
C VAL A 123 9.38 18.97 -0.78
N ARG A 124 8.69 20.10 -0.61
CA ARG A 124 9.18 21.44 -0.99
C ARG A 124 9.88 22.16 0.17
N LEU A 125 9.83 21.60 1.38
CA LEU A 125 10.43 22.17 2.58
C LEU A 125 11.90 21.78 2.71
N SER A 126 12.62 22.50 3.57
CA SER A 126 13.99 22.14 3.94
C SER A 126 13.97 20.93 4.87
N LEU A 127 14.34 19.77 4.32
CA LEU A 127 14.36 18.49 5.03
C LEU A 127 15.78 18.07 5.39
N PHE A 128 15.90 17.29 6.47
CA PHE A 128 17.16 16.70 6.88
C PHE A 128 17.54 15.50 6.01
N ALA A 129 18.82 15.15 5.98
CA ALA A 129 19.24 13.87 5.45
C ALA A 129 18.71 12.72 6.34
N PRO A 130 18.28 11.58 5.75
CA PRO A 130 18.33 11.24 4.33
C PRO A 130 17.07 11.68 3.53
N PHE A 131 16.06 12.22 4.20
CA PHE A 131 14.74 12.52 3.61
C PHE A 131 14.82 13.46 2.41
N LYS A 132 15.69 14.48 2.47
CA LYS A 132 15.88 15.45 1.37
C LYS A 132 16.21 14.83 0.01
N TYR A 133 16.89 13.68 -0.03
CA TYR A 133 17.29 13.06 -1.31
C TYR A 133 16.16 12.34 -2.05
N ASN A 134 15.06 12.05 -1.36
CA ASN A 134 13.84 11.50 -1.96
C ASN A 134 12.68 12.51 -1.94
N ALA A 135 12.95 13.77 -1.60
CA ALA A 135 11.96 14.84 -1.53
C ALA A 135 11.70 15.41 -2.93
N ASP A 136 10.78 14.76 -3.65
CA ASP A 136 10.39 15.15 -5.01
C ASP A 136 8.88 14.92 -5.17
N THR A 137 8.23 15.78 -5.95
CA THR A 137 6.79 15.80 -6.21
C THR A 137 6.32 14.62 -7.07
N SER A 138 7.24 13.92 -7.74
CA SER A 138 6.90 12.73 -8.52
C SER A 138 6.28 11.62 -7.66
N LYS A 139 5.25 10.94 -8.20
CA LYS A 139 4.54 9.85 -7.51
C LYS A 139 5.47 8.73 -7.04
N SER A 140 6.51 8.42 -7.84
CA SER A 140 7.53 7.43 -7.49
C SER A 140 8.38 7.87 -6.30
N SER A 141 8.86 9.12 -6.30
CA SER A 141 9.65 9.67 -5.19
C SER A 141 8.84 9.79 -3.91
N LYS A 142 7.57 10.20 -3.97
CA LYS A 142 6.66 10.20 -2.80
C LYS A 142 6.52 8.83 -2.14
N ARG A 143 6.41 7.77 -2.95
CA ARG A 143 6.37 6.39 -2.41
C ARG A 143 7.69 6.01 -1.75
N LYS A 144 8.83 6.32 -2.39
CA LYS A 144 10.18 6.09 -1.84
C LYS A 144 10.39 6.85 -0.52
N PHE A 145 9.95 8.10 -0.45
CA PHE A 145 9.98 8.94 0.73
C PHE A 145 9.21 8.32 1.91
N SER A 146 7.98 7.87 1.68
CA SER A 146 7.17 7.17 2.71
C SER A 146 7.81 5.86 3.17
N ILE A 147 8.45 5.12 2.25
CA ILE A 147 9.13 3.85 2.54
C ILE A 147 10.30 4.04 3.51
N ILE A 148 11.11 5.09 3.34
CA ILE A 148 12.23 5.41 4.24
C ILE A 148 11.71 5.78 5.63
N ILE A 149 10.60 6.51 5.74
CA ILE A 149 10.00 6.81 7.04
C ILE A 149 9.53 5.53 7.72
N LYS A 150 8.79 4.65 7.01
CA LYS A 150 8.35 3.37 7.56
C LYS A 150 9.52 2.48 7.99
N TRP A 151 10.63 2.50 7.24
CA TRP A 151 11.87 1.81 7.63
C TRP A 151 12.37 2.26 9.01
N TYR A 152 12.42 3.57 9.27
CA TYR A 152 12.80 4.09 10.57
C TYR A 152 11.85 3.72 11.70
N PHE A 153 10.53 3.68 11.43
CA PHE A 153 9.55 3.23 12.41
C PHE A 153 9.68 1.73 12.72
N MET A 154 10.01 0.88 11.73
CA MET A 154 10.34 -0.53 11.99
C MET A 154 11.62 -0.67 12.81
N LEU A 155 12.69 0.05 12.46
CA LEU A 155 13.94 0.01 13.24
C LEU A 155 13.75 0.37 14.71
N ARG A 156 12.82 1.29 15.00
CA ARG A 156 12.48 1.70 16.36
C ARG A 156 11.49 0.76 17.06
N GLY A 157 10.98 -0.26 16.37
CA GLY A 157 9.96 -1.18 16.87
C GLY A 157 8.62 -0.50 17.11
N LEU A 158 8.27 0.51 16.30
CA LEU A 158 7.00 1.23 16.35
C LEU A 158 6.03 0.83 15.22
N LEU A 159 6.50 -0.04 14.31
CA LEU A 159 5.70 -0.63 13.23
C LEU A 159 5.78 -2.15 13.36
N HIS A 160 4.84 -2.73 14.11
CA HIS A 160 4.88 -4.12 14.56
C HIS A 160 4.43 -5.11 13.48
N ASP A 161 3.38 -4.78 12.74
CA ASP A 161 2.83 -5.64 11.67
C ASP A 161 3.69 -5.62 10.39
N GLY A 162 4.90 -5.06 10.47
CA GLY A 162 5.78 -4.83 9.33
C GLY A 162 5.19 -3.85 8.32
N VAL A 163 5.64 -3.98 7.07
CA VAL A 163 5.11 -3.15 5.97
C VAL A 163 3.96 -3.89 5.32
N GLY A 164 2.74 -3.37 5.44
CA GLY A 164 1.60 -3.94 4.74
C GLY A 164 1.82 -4.00 3.22
N GLY A 165 1.57 -5.18 2.63
CA GLY A 165 1.71 -5.44 1.20
C GLY A 165 2.81 -6.44 0.85
N ASP A 166 3.22 -6.44 -0.41
CA ASP A 166 4.25 -7.34 -0.94
C ASP A 166 5.66 -6.83 -0.61
N TYR A 167 6.44 -7.67 0.10
CA TYR A 167 7.82 -7.40 0.45
C TYR A 167 8.73 -7.23 -0.78
N ASN A 168 8.44 -7.86 -1.92
CA ASN A 168 9.23 -7.66 -3.14
C ASN A 168 9.09 -6.22 -3.66
N ASP A 169 7.85 -5.75 -3.79
CA ASP A 169 7.57 -4.38 -4.19
C ASP A 169 8.12 -3.35 -3.19
N TYR A 170 8.10 -3.68 -1.89
CA TYR A 170 8.74 -2.84 -0.86
C TYR A 170 10.26 -2.80 -1.02
N CYS A 171 10.93 -3.96 -1.08
CA CYS A 171 12.39 -4.06 -1.17
C CYS A 171 12.92 -3.41 -2.45
N LYS A 172 12.25 -3.59 -3.59
CA LYS A 172 12.59 -2.93 -4.86
C LYS A 172 12.64 -1.40 -4.70
N ARG A 173 11.59 -0.84 -4.10
CA ARG A 173 11.50 0.62 -3.92
C ARG A 173 12.42 1.15 -2.84
N LEU A 174 12.63 0.37 -1.78
CA LEU A 174 13.60 0.70 -0.74
C LEU A 174 15.01 0.75 -1.34
N CYS A 175 15.40 -0.27 -2.11
CA CYS A 175 16.65 -0.31 -2.85
C CYS A 175 16.85 0.94 -3.73
N ASP A 176 15.84 1.27 -4.54
CA ASP A 176 15.87 2.49 -5.36
C ASP A 176 16.03 3.78 -4.53
N ALA A 177 15.35 3.86 -3.38
CA ALA A 177 15.41 5.02 -2.49
C ALA A 177 16.81 5.16 -1.86
N LEU A 178 17.40 4.04 -1.46
CA LEU A 178 18.75 3.96 -0.90
C LEU A 178 19.81 4.37 -1.94
N ARG A 179 19.70 3.89 -3.19
CA ARG A 179 20.59 4.33 -4.28
C ARG A 179 20.55 5.84 -4.49
N LYS A 180 19.35 6.45 -4.46
CA LYS A 180 19.20 7.91 -4.53
C LYS A 180 19.86 8.62 -3.34
N ILE A 181 19.70 8.10 -2.12
CA ILE A 181 20.32 8.66 -0.92
C ILE A 181 21.84 8.59 -1.02
N TYR A 182 22.39 7.43 -1.39
CA TYR A 182 23.83 7.23 -1.55
C TYR A 182 24.41 8.19 -2.60
N ALA A 183 23.79 8.29 -3.79
CA ALA A 183 24.22 9.20 -4.84
C ALA A 183 24.15 10.67 -4.39
N GLY A 184 23.06 11.07 -3.71
CA GLY A 184 22.91 12.42 -3.17
C GLY A 184 23.96 12.78 -2.12
N GLN A 185 24.30 11.85 -1.24
CA GLN A 185 25.36 12.04 -0.25
C GLN A 185 26.74 12.19 -0.90
N GLN A 186 27.03 11.43 -1.96
CA GLN A 186 28.29 11.60 -2.70
C GLN A 186 28.38 12.97 -3.36
N MET A 187 27.28 13.44 -3.96
CA MET A 187 27.24 14.79 -4.54
C MET A 187 27.44 15.91 -3.51
N ASP A 188 26.88 15.77 -2.32
CA ASP A 188 27.08 16.74 -1.23
C ASP A 188 28.54 16.74 -0.73
N LYS A 189 29.17 15.57 -0.62
CA LYS A 189 30.60 15.43 -0.28
C LYS A 189 31.50 16.09 -1.33
N ASP A 190 31.19 15.91 -2.61
CA ASP A 190 31.96 16.48 -3.73
C ASP A 190 31.80 17.99 -3.87
N ARG A 191 30.64 18.55 -3.47
CA ARG A 191 30.43 20.00 -3.37
C ARG A 191 31.19 20.59 -2.19
N GLY A 192 31.16 19.94 -1.03
CA GLY A 192 31.91 20.36 0.14
C GLY A 192 33.41 20.45 -0.13
N ARG A 193 33.98 19.46 -0.83
CA ARG A 193 35.41 19.46 -1.21
C ARG A 193 35.80 20.53 -2.23
N ARG A 194 34.87 21.01 -3.05
CA ARG A 194 35.12 22.09 -4.03
C ARG A 194 34.94 23.50 -3.43
N GLY A 195 34.22 23.62 -2.31
CA GLY A 195 34.02 24.89 -1.61
C GLY A 195 35.27 25.42 -0.91
N ASP A 196 36.16 24.55 -0.44
CA ASP A 196 37.36 24.93 0.32
C ASP A 196 38.56 25.39 -0.54
N GLN A 197 38.42 25.44 -1.89
CA GLN A 197 39.49 25.93 -2.77
C GLN A 197 39.20 27.28 -3.45
N ILE A 198 38.07 27.91 -3.19
CA ILE A 198 37.74 29.24 -3.75
C ILE A 198 37.11 30.14 -2.67
N GLU A 199 37.84 30.39 -1.58
CA GLU A 199 37.63 31.60 -0.78
C GLU A 199 38.28 32.78 -1.53
N GLY A 200 37.54 33.34 -2.48
CA GLY A 200 38.06 34.44 -3.29
C GLY A 200 37.11 35.06 -4.30
N SER A 201 35.79 34.93 -4.16
CA SER A 201 34.84 35.88 -4.76
C SER A 201 33.41 35.66 -4.29
N ARG A 202 32.97 36.55 -3.40
CA ARG A 202 31.56 36.83 -3.15
C ARG A 202 30.97 37.46 -4.41
N GLN A 203 30.17 36.73 -5.18
CA GLN A 203 29.06 37.32 -5.93
C GLN A 203 27.84 36.40 -5.85
N THR A 204 26.79 36.96 -5.24
CA THR A 204 25.37 36.65 -5.44
C THR A 204 25.05 36.34 -6.90
N PRO A 205 24.15 35.38 -7.20
CA PRO A 205 23.63 35.24 -8.56
C PRO A 205 22.69 36.42 -8.83
N MET A 206 23.20 37.41 -9.57
CA MET A 206 22.37 38.43 -10.19
C MET A 206 21.50 37.78 -11.27
N THR A 207 20.23 38.14 -11.22
CA THR A 207 19.28 38.13 -12.33
C THR A 207 19.91 38.75 -13.57
N VAL A 208 19.93 38.01 -14.68
CA VAL A 208 20.26 38.57 -16.00
C VAL A 208 19.06 39.39 -16.45
N ASP A 209 19.25 40.70 -16.36
CA ASP A 209 18.55 41.77 -17.03
C ASP A 209 18.94 41.71 -18.53
N GLU A 210 17.97 41.45 -19.41
CA GLU A 210 18.13 41.55 -20.86
C GLU A 210 17.30 42.75 -21.33
N SER A 211 18.00 43.70 -21.93
CA SER A 211 17.60 45.09 -22.20
C SER A 211 16.48 45.27 -23.24
N PRO A 212 15.86 46.47 -23.28
CA PRO A 212 14.58 46.73 -23.95
C PRO A 212 14.74 47.19 -25.40
N GLU A 213 13.72 46.89 -26.22
CA GLU A 213 13.52 47.46 -27.56
C GLU A 213 12.18 48.24 -27.63
N PRO A 214 12.05 49.21 -28.57
CA PRO A 214 11.59 50.56 -28.26
C PRO A 214 10.09 50.82 -28.47
N ASP A 215 9.61 51.82 -27.73
CA ASP A 215 8.32 52.50 -27.90
C ASP A 215 8.23 53.25 -29.24
N GLU A 216 7.09 53.13 -29.91
CA GLU A 216 6.46 54.18 -30.73
C GLU A 216 5.02 53.75 -31.17
N PRO A 217 4.09 54.65 -31.54
CA PRO A 217 3.35 55.51 -30.63
C PRO A 217 1.82 55.33 -30.71
N LYS A 218 1.14 55.86 -29.69
CA LYS A 218 -0.32 56.00 -29.57
C LYS A 218 -0.94 56.77 -30.73
N SER A 219 -2.14 56.35 -31.16
CA SER A 219 -3.13 57.26 -31.76
C SER A 219 -4.58 56.89 -31.34
N PRO A 220 -5.48 57.88 -31.15
CA PRO A 220 -6.63 57.78 -30.25
C PRO A 220 -7.98 58.06 -30.94
N TYR A 221 -8.98 57.17 -30.83
CA TYR A 221 -10.40 57.50 -31.02
C TYR A 221 -11.22 56.58 -30.09
N ARG A 222 -11.91 57.11 -29.06
CA ARG A 222 -13.35 57.53 -29.07
C ARG A 222 -14.27 56.38 -29.55
N LEU A 223 -15.42 56.04 -28.96
CA LEU A 223 -16.28 56.61 -27.93
C LEU A 223 -17.43 55.60 -27.72
N ARG A 224 -17.90 55.48 -26.47
CA ARG A 224 -19.31 55.39 -26.03
C ARG A 224 -20.23 54.19 -26.35
N SER A 225 -20.81 53.72 -25.24
CA SER A 225 -22.25 53.46 -25.00
C SER A 225 -22.77 52.02 -25.05
N ALA A 226 -23.21 51.53 -23.88
CA ALA A 226 -24.35 50.63 -23.71
C ALA A 226 -25.68 51.40 -23.93
N PRO A 227 -26.90 50.86 -23.71
CA PRO A 227 -27.40 49.47 -23.63
C PRO A 227 -28.64 49.25 -24.55
N GLN A 228 -29.07 48.01 -24.81
CA GLN A 228 -30.52 47.67 -24.86
C GLN A 228 -30.82 46.17 -24.98
N THR A 229 -31.86 45.81 -24.22
CA THR A 229 -32.64 44.59 -24.11
C THR A 229 -33.32 44.18 -25.43
N ILE A 230 -33.52 42.87 -25.66
CA ILE A 230 -34.79 42.19 -26.06
C ILE A 230 -34.48 40.79 -26.64
N GLU A 231 -35.26 39.82 -26.17
CA GLU A 231 -35.35 38.42 -26.56
C GLU A 231 -35.51 38.19 -28.07
N LYS A 232 -34.96 37.08 -28.59
CA LYS A 232 -35.67 36.16 -29.49
C LYS A 232 -34.91 34.85 -29.76
N HIS A 233 -35.64 33.76 -29.56
CA HIS A 233 -35.46 32.40 -30.09
C HIS A 233 -35.12 32.37 -31.60
N VAL A 234 -34.21 31.45 -32.03
CA VAL A 234 -34.21 30.59 -33.26
C VAL A 234 -32.88 29.77 -33.23
N ARG A 235 -32.85 28.45 -32.99
CA ARG A 235 -32.93 27.27 -33.89
C ARG A 235 -31.87 27.16 -35.03
N LEU A 236 -31.03 26.12 -34.90
CA LEU A 236 -30.37 25.25 -35.92
C LEU A 236 -29.10 25.74 -36.69
N SER A 237 -27.95 25.12 -36.32
CA SER A 237 -26.86 24.42 -37.10
C SER A 237 -26.35 24.94 -38.47
N PRO A 238 -25.26 24.41 -39.09
CA PRO A 238 -24.10 23.59 -38.64
C PRO A 238 -22.72 24.14 -39.14
N GLN A 239 -21.58 23.64 -38.64
CA GLN A 239 -20.39 23.53 -39.52
C GLN A 239 -19.39 22.45 -39.13
N GLU A 240 -19.18 21.56 -40.10
CA GLU A 240 -18.15 20.54 -40.23
C GLU A 240 -16.74 21.15 -40.24
N CYS A 241 -15.75 20.43 -39.73
CA CYS A 241 -14.40 20.47 -40.28
C CYS A 241 -13.81 19.07 -40.31
N ILE A 242 -13.42 18.71 -41.52
CA ILE A 242 -12.95 17.43 -42.04
C ILE A 242 -11.49 17.18 -41.61
N ALA A 243 -11.16 15.92 -41.37
CA ALA A 243 -9.82 15.39 -41.08
C ALA A 243 -8.97 15.19 -42.35
N THR A 244 -7.64 15.14 -42.23
CA THR A 244 -6.76 14.11 -42.86
C THR A 244 -5.29 14.19 -42.37
N PRO A 245 -4.44 13.13 -42.54
CA PRO A 245 -3.53 12.62 -41.52
C PRO A 245 -2.04 12.52 -41.94
N ALA A 246 -1.13 12.23 -41.01
CA ALA A 246 0.24 11.82 -41.32
C ALA A 246 0.67 10.53 -40.59
N LYS A 247 0.77 9.49 -41.41
CA LYS A 247 1.33 8.13 -41.31
C LYS A 247 2.21 7.75 -40.10
N THR A 248 1.77 6.69 -39.44
CA THR A 248 2.54 5.65 -38.73
C THR A 248 3.49 4.86 -39.65
N PRO A 249 4.46 4.12 -39.07
CA PRO A 249 4.79 2.77 -39.53
C PRO A 249 4.21 1.71 -38.58
N THR A 250 3.67 0.67 -39.21
CA THR A 250 2.81 -0.39 -38.68
C THR A 250 3.58 -1.69 -38.49
N SER A 251 3.28 -2.43 -37.42
CA SER A 251 3.16 -3.91 -37.41
C SER A 251 2.46 -4.32 -36.11
N SER A 252 1.45 -5.19 -36.01
CA SER A 252 0.70 -6.01 -36.97
C SER A 252 -0.62 -6.44 -36.29
N SER A 253 -1.68 -6.49 -37.09
CA SER A 253 -3.10 -6.77 -36.84
C SER A 253 -3.50 -7.96 -35.94
N LYS A 254 -4.55 -7.77 -35.12
CA LYS A 254 -5.86 -8.49 -35.17
C LYS A 254 -6.82 -7.92 -34.09
N ASP A 255 -8.00 -7.44 -34.52
CA ASP A 255 -9.17 -7.01 -33.70
C ASP A 255 -9.09 -5.71 -32.87
N ASP A 256 -9.05 -4.55 -33.53
CA ASP A 256 -9.23 -3.23 -32.89
C ASP A 256 -10.70 -2.89 -32.56
N LYS A 257 -11.52 -3.89 -32.20
CA LYS A 257 -12.84 -3.61 -31.63
C LYS A 257 -12.67 -3.05 -30.23
N THR A 258 -13.25 -1.88 -29.97
CA THR A 258 -13.19 -1.26 -28.64
C THR A 258 -13.93 -2.09 -27.60
N ASP A 259 -13.62 -1.91 -26.32
CA ASP A 259 -14.39 -2.51 -25.22
C ASP A 259 -15.90 -2.25 -25.35
N TYR A 260 -16.28 -1.05 -25.83
CA TYR A 260 -17.67 -0.71 -26.09
C TYR A 260 -18.29 -1.61 -27.17
N ASP A 261 -17.62 -1.76 -28.32
CA ASP A 261 -18.10 -2.58 -29.43
C ASP A 261 -18.23 -4.05 -29.04
N ARG A 262 -17.26 -4.56 -28.27
CA ARG A 262 -17.25 -5.94 -27.76
C ARG A 262 -18.41 -6.17 -26.80
N LEU A 263 -18.67 -5.23 -25.88
CA LEU A 263 -19.79 -5.31 -24.95
C LEU A 263 -21.14 -5.19 -25.65
N ARG A 264 -21.28 -4.27 -26.61
CA ARG A 264 -22.50 -4.12 -27.38
C ARG A 264 -22.79 -5.39 -28.20
N SER A 265 -21.77 -5.97 -28.84
CA SER A 265 -21.88 -7.25 -29.55
C SER A 265 -22.25 -8.41 -28.62
N PHE A 266 -21.70 -8.42 -27.40
CA PHE A 266 -22.07 -9.41 -26.39
C PHE A 266 -23.55 -9.29 -26.00
N LEU A 267 -24.04 -8.09 -25.70
CA LEU A 267 -25.45 -7.88 -25.35
C LEU A 267 -26.40 -8.22 -26.51
N ASP A 268 -26.02 -7.90 -27.74
CA ASP A 268 -26.81 -8.22 -28.94
C ASP A 268 -26.87 -9.72 -29.22
N SER A 269 -25.73 -10.42 -29.17
CA SER A 269 -25.66 -11.88 -29.34
C SER A 269 -26.46 -12.66 -28.28
N HIS A 270 -26.71 -12.07 -27.12
CA HIS A 270 -27.52 -12.65 -26.05
C HIS A 270 -28.98 -12.18 -26.08
N GLY A 271 -29.38 -11.37 -27.07
CA GLY A 271 -30.76 -10.87 -27.23
C GLY A 271 -31.20 -9.89 -26.14
N ILE A 272 -30.26 -9.26 -25.43
CA ILE A 272 -30.49 -8.38 -24.28
C ILE A 272 -30.06 -6.94 -24.51
N LEU A 273 -29.76 -6.58 -25.78
CA LEU A 273 -29.37 -5.23 -26.13
C LEU A 273 -30.43 -4.18 -25.74
N TYR A 274 -31.71 -4.56 -25.79
CA TYR A 274 -32.85 -3.72 -25.38
C TYR A 274 -32.76 -3.26 -23.91
N LEU A 275 -31.98 -3.94 -23.06
CA LEU A 275 -31.79 -3.49 -21.67
C LEU A 275 -31.04 -2.15 -21.59
N LEU A 276 -30.24 -1.81 -22.60
CA LEU A 276 -29.60 -0.49 -22.67
C LEU A 276 -30.62 0.63 -22.90
N ASP A 277 -31.78 0.33 -23.50
CA ASP A 277 -32.82 1.34 -23.72
C ASP A 277 -33.54 1.76 -22.41
N ASN A 278 -33.27 1.03 -21.32
CA ASN A 278 -33.79 1.29 -19.98
C ASN A 278 -32.90 2.23 -19.16
N ILE A 279 -31.69 2.55 -19.63
CA ILE A 279 -30.77 3.45 -18.95
C ILE A 279 -30.46 4.66 -19.83
N PRO A 280 -30.09 5.82 -19.25
CA PRO A 280 -29.65 6.97 -20.04
C PRO A 280 -28.43 6.61 -20.90
N GLU A 281 -28.37 7.17 -22.10
CA GLU A 281 -27.17 7.11 -22.93
C GLU A 281 -26.01 7.88 -22.30
N ALA A 282 -24.77 7.55 -22.68
CA ALA A 282 -23.58 8.19 -22.12
C ALA A 282 -23.49 9.71 -22.40
N ASN A 283 -24.05 10.17 -23.53
CA ASN A 283 -24.16 11.59 -23.90
C ASN A 283 -25.15 12.38 -23.01
N ALA A 284 -26.12 11.69 -22.41
CA ALA A 284 -27.11 12.27 -21.50
C ALA A 284 -26.57 12.36 -20.06
N MET A 285 -25.45 11.69 -19.77
CA MET A 285 -24.78 11.75 -18.49
C MET A 285 -23.82 12.93 -18.41
N GLN A 286 -23.76 13.57 -17.24
CA GLN A 286 -22.86 14.70 -17.02
C GLN A 286 -21.47 14.21 -16.62
N PHE A 287 -20.50 14.39 -17.51
CA PHE A 287 -19.08 14.21 -17.22
C PHE A 287 -18.39 15.56 -17.06
N VAL A 288 -17.61 15.70 -16.00
CA VAL A 288 -16.86 16.93 -15.69
C VAL A 288 -15.37 16.64 -15.77
N THR A 289 -14.62 17.50 -16.46
CA THR A 289 -13.16 17.40 -16.52
C THR A 289 -12.58 17.64 -15.12
N GLN A 290 -11.61 16.82 -14.72
CA GLN A 290 -10.91 16.95 -13.45
C GLN A 290 -9.40 16.87 -13.64
N GLY A 291 -8.66 17.81 -13.04
CA GLY A 291 -7.19 17.83 -13.04
C GLY A 291 -6.56 17.66 -11.65
N PHE A 292 -7.35 17.72 -10.58
CA PHE A 292 -6.87 17.74 -9.20
C PHE A 292 -6.66 16.34 -8.60
N ILE A 293 -7.22 15.27 -9.19
CA ILE A 293 -6.90 13.87 -8.86
C ILE A 293 -5.98 13.34 -9.97
N PRO A 294 -4.65 13.46 -9.83
CA PRO A 294 -3.69 13.10 -10.88
C PRO A 294 -3.67 11.59 -11.19
N GLU A 295 -4.22 10.77 -10.30
CA GLU A 295 -4.31 9.33 -10.48
C GLU A 295 -5.62 8.87 -11.12
N ALA A 296 -6.55 9.77 -11.44
CA ALA A 296 -7.84 9.39 -12.03
C ALA A 296 -7.86 9.58 -13.55
N GLN A 297 -8.84 8.96 -14.20
CA GLN A 297 -9.24 9.31 -15.56
C GLN A 297 -9.58 10.80 -15.64
N PRO A 298 -9.38 11.45 -16.80
CA PRO A 298 -9.45 12.91 -16.94
C PRO A 298 -10.85 13.49 -16.69
N LYS A 299 -11.87 12.63 -16.59
CA LYS A 299 -13.25 13.00 -16.32
C LYS A 299 -13.79 12.23 -15.11
N LYS A 300 -14.72 12.88 -14.40
CA LYS A 300 -15.56 12.28 -13.37
C LYS A 300 -17.02 12.34 -13.80
N LEU A 301 -17.80 11.36 -13.36
CA LEU A 301 -19.20 11.18 -13.67
C LEU A 301 -20.06 11.70 -12.53
N PHE A 302 -20.99 12.61 -12.82
CA PHE A 302 -21.97 13.07 -11.83
C PHE A 302 -23.01 11.96 -11.56
N LEU A 303 -23.20 11.63 -10.27
CA LEU A 303 -24.13 10.58 -9.84
C LEU A 303 -25.41 11.12 -9.21
N GLY A 304 -25.38 12.32 -8.63
CA GLY A 304 -26.50 12.87 -7.87
C GLY A 304 -26.05 13.83 -6.77
N ARG A 305 -26.92 14.04 -5.77
CA ARG A 305 -26.67 15.01 -4.69
C ARG A 305 -26.83 14.40 -3.31
N HIS A 306 -26.07 14.93 -2.37
CA HIS A 306 -26.15 14.52 -0.98
C HIS A 306 -27.43 15.05 -0.32
N TYR A 307 -28.13 14.18 0.40
CA TYR A 307 -29.52 14.45 0.81
C TYR A 307 -29.69 15.62 1.81
N LYS A 308 -28.63 15.96 2.58
CA LYS A 308 -28.68 17.00 3.62
C LYS A 308 -28.23 18.38 3.16
N ASN A 309 -27.12 18.44 2.44
CA ASN A 309 -26.40 19.68 2.15
C ASN A 309 -26.36 20.00 0.65
N ASP A 310 -27.02 19.19 -0.17
CA ASP A 310 -27.12 19.33 -1.63
C ASP A 310 -25.77 19.37 -2.36
N CYS A 311 -24.69 18.90 -1.71
CA CYS A 311 -23.38 18.77 -2.33
C CYS A 311 -23.41 17.71 -3.43
N GLU A 312 -22.63 17.91 -4.48
CA GLU A 312 -22.60 17.07 -5.66
C GLU A 312 -21.78 15.80 -5.42
N ILE A 313 -22.30 14.67 -5.89
CA ILE A 313 -21.65 13.37 -5.77
C ILE A 313 -21.09 12.99 -7.13
N TYR A 314 -19.79 12.79 -7.19
CA TYR A 314 -19.08 12.36 -8.38
C TYR A 314 -18.49 10.97 -8.19
N ALA A 315 -18.41 10.21 -9.28
CA ALA A 315 -17.59 9.01 -9.38
C ALA A 315 -16.44 9.23 -10.36
N TYR A 316 -15.26 8.74 -10.00
CA TYR A 316 -14.12 8.72 -10.89
C TYR A 316 -13.48 7.35 -10.94
N MET A 317 -12.89 7.05 -12.09
CA MET A 317 -12.14 5.83 -12.33
C MET A 317 -10.65 6.10 -12.12
N ARG A 318 -9.95 5.22 -11.39
CA ARG A 318 -8.49 5.29 -11.20
C ARG A 318 -7.84 3.94 -11.51
N PRO A 319 -6.67 3.90 -12.18
CA PRO A 319 -5.94 2.66 -12.35
C PRO A 319 -5.39 2.17 -11.01
N SER A 320 -5.65 0.91 -10.68
CA SER A 320 -4.98 0.12 -9.66
C SER A 320 -3.94 -0.80 -10.32
N ARG A 321 -3.33 -1.74 -9.58
CA ARG A 321 -2.30 -2.65 -10.11
C ARG A 321 -2.82 -3.46 -11.30
N ASP A 322 -3.93 -4.18 -11.11
CA ASP A 322 -4.44 -5.13 -12.11
C ASP A 322 -5.88 -4.79 -12.59
N TRP A 323 -6.49 -3.73 -12.05
CA TRP A 323 -7.84 -3.30 -12.43
C TRP A 323 -8.06 -1.80 -12.21
N HIS A 324 -9.10 -1.26 -12.83
CA HIS A 324 -9.56 0.10 -12.57
C HIS A 324 -10.56 0.10 -11.42
N GLU A 325 -10.32 0.95 -10.43
CA GLU A 325 -11.18 1.11 -9.27
C GLU A 325 -12.08 2.33 -9.45
N ILE A 326 -13.35 2.21 -9.05
CA ILE A 326 -14.27 3.34 -8.97
C ILE A 326 -14.24 3.91 -7.55
N LYS A 327 -14.10 5.23 -7.45
CA LYS A 327 -14.14 5.98 -6.21
C LYS A 327 -15.19 7.07 -6.29
N PHE A 328 -15.71 7.45 -5.14
CA PHE A 328 -16.77 8.44 -5.01
C PHE A 328 -16.29 9.64 -4.20
N THR A 329 -16.67 10.83 -4.62
CA THR A 329 -16.36 12.10 -3.95
C THR A 329 -17.62 12.93 -3.76
N LEU A 330 -17.65 13.66 -2.65
CA LEU A 330 -18.59 14.72 -2.37
C LEU A 330 -17.90 16.06 -2.60
N GLU A 331 -18.50 16.90 -3.42
CA GLU A 331 -17.97 18.20 -3.79
C GLU A 331 -19.01 19.28 -3.51
N ASP A 332 -18.59 20.34 -2.83
CA ASP A 332 -19.42 21.51 -2.61
C ASP A 332 -19.30 22.45 -3.84
N PRO A 333 -20.39 22.72 -4.58
CA PRO A 333 -20.36 23.64 -5.72
C PRO A 333 -19.86 25.03 -5.35
N ARG A 334 -20.02 25.44 -4.09
CA ARG A 334 -19.57 26.74 -3.57
C ARG A 334 -18.09 26.73 -3.21
N ARG A 335 -17.49 25.56 -3.03
CA ARG A 335 -16.10 25.35 -2.60
C ARG A 335 -15.49 24.15 -3.34
N PRO A 336 -15.18 24.28 -4.64
CA PRO A 336 -14.77 23.16 -5.50
C PRO A 336 -13.47 22.46 -5.09
N LEU A 337 -12.68 23.05 -4.18
CA LEU A 337 -11.48 22.44 -3.60
C LEU A 337 -11.77 21.58 -2.36
N ASN A 338 -12.97 21.63 -1.80
CA ASN A 338 -13.36 20.85 -0.63
C ASN A 338 -13.95 19.50 -1.08
N ILE A 339 -13.06 18.54 -1.27
CA ILE A 339 -13.39 17.24 -1.84
C ILE A 339 -13.31 16.19 -0.76
N THR A 340 -14.44 15.59 -0.41
CA THR A 340 -14.51 14.55 0.61
C THR A 340 -14.72 13.20 -0.05
N GLN A 341 -13.86 12.23 0.26
CA GLN A 341 -14.05 10.87 -0.26
C GLN A 341 -15.25 10.20 0.41
N MET A 342 -16.12 9.57 -0.39
CA MET A 342 -17.28 8.82 0.09
C MET A 342 -17.07 7.32 -0.07
N ARG A 343 -17.61 6.55 0.89
CA ARG A 343 -17.72 5.09 0.75
C ARG A 343 -18.98 4.73 -0.03
N THR A 344 -18.98 3.59 -0.69
CA THR A 344 -20.10 3.14 -1.54
C THR A 344 -21.40 3.00 -0.73
N GLU A 345 -21.31 2.57 0.53
CA GLU A 345 -22.48 2.41 1.41
C GLU A 345 -23.09 3.76 1.81
N ASP A 346 -22.27 4.81 1.85
CA ASP A 346 -22.72 6.16 2.13
C ASP A 346 -23.35 6.81 0.88
N VAL A 347 -22.88 6.45 -0.33
CA VAL A 347 -23.42 6.90 -1.63
C VAL A 347 -24.83 6.34 -1.87
N ALA A 348 -25.07 5.09 -1.51
CA ALA A 348 -26.38 4.43 -1.67
C ALA A 348 -27.52 5.14 -0.91
N LYS A 349 -27.20 5.88 0.15
CA LYS A 349 -28.16 6.60 1.00
C LYS A 349 -28.48 8.01 0.47
N GLN A 350 -28.01 8.36 -0.71
CA GLN A 350 -28.07 9.71 -1.27
C GLN A 350 -29.12 9.84 -2.38
N ARG A 351 -29.34 11.07 -2.85
CA ARG A 351 -30.27 11.34 -3.97
C ARG A 351 -29.55 11.09 -5.30
N LEU A 352 -29.40 9.82 -5.63
CA LEU A 352 -28.76 9.39 -6.88
C LEU A 352 -29.72 9.53 -8.08
N LEU A 353 -29.14 9.78 -9.25
CA LEU A 353 -29.84 9.79 -10.52
C LEU A 353 -30.01 8.36 -11.05
N HIS A 354 -30.97 8.18 -11.95
CA HIS A 354 -31.10 6.94 -12.73
C HIS A 354 -29.88 6.82 -13.67
N PRO A 355 -29.20 5.65 -13.75
CA PRO A 355 -29.61 4.36 -13.21
C PRO A 355 -29.04 3.98 -11.84
N PHE A 356 -28.21 4.84 -11.24
CA PHE A 356 -27.50 4.55 -9.99
C PHE A 356 -28.43 4.39 -8.79
N ASN A 357 -29.55 5.10 -8.74
CA ASN A 357 -30.57 4.89 -7.70
C ASN A 357 -31.25 3.51 -7.79
N LYS A 358 -31.10 2.79 -8.91
CA LYS A 358 -31.67 1.46 -9.13
C LYS A 358 -30.65 0.32 -8.95
N THR A 359 -29.41 0.61 -8.57
CA THR A 359 -28.39 -0.42 -8.30
C THR A 359 -28.48 -1.01 -6.90
N PHE A 360 -29.36 -0.48 -6.05
CA PHE A 360 -29.57 -0.86 -4.67
C PHE A 360 -31.02 -1.34 -4.43
N PRO A 361 -31.26 -2.20 -3.41
CA PRO A 361 -32.59 -2.48 -2.92
C PRO A 361 -33.27 -1.22 -2.40
N LYS A 362 -34.61 -1.19 -2.37
CA LYS A 362 -35.36 -0.01 -1.89
C LYS A 362 -35.19 0.14 -0.39
N ASP A 363 -35.26 -0.99 0.30
CA ASP A 363 -35.21 -1.12 1.74
C ASP A 363 -34.35 -2.36 2.03
N GLY A 364 -33.33 -2.22 2.87
CA GLY A 364 -32.47 -3.35 3.25
C GLY A 364 -31.00 -2.99 3.45
N PRO A 365 -30.23 -3.92 4.03
CA PRO A 365 -28.78 -3.79 4.15
C PRO A 365 -28.13 -3.81 2.76
N ILE A 366 -27.07 -3.00 2.58
CA ILE A 366 -26.31 -2.93 1.33
C ILE A 366 -25.21 -3.99 1.37
N ASP A 367 -25.36 -4.99 0.52
CA ASP A 367 -24.42 -6.11 0.44
C ASP A 367 -23.25 -5.81 -0.52
N GLN A 368 -22.43 -6.82 -0.81
CA GLN A 368 -21.33 -6.69 -1.75
C GLN A 368 -21.81 -6.68 -3.22
N GLY A 369 -22.90 -7.38 -3.54
CA GLY A 369 -23.49 -7.43 -4.88
C GLY A 369 -24.00 -6.06 -5.33
N ASP A 370 -24.65 -5.32 -4.43
CA ASP A 370 -25.10 -3.95 -4.60
C ASP A 370 -23.95 -3.00 -4.95
N ARG A 371 -22.86 -3.07 -4.17
CA ARG A 371 -21.67 -2.22 -4.37
C ARG A 371 -21.02 -2.51 -5.73
N ALA A 372 -20.98 -3.79 -6.11
CA ALA A 372 -20.46 -4.22 -7.39
C ALA A 372 -21.36 -3.77 -8.54
N ARG A 373 -22.70 -3.85 -8.42
CA ARG A 373 -23.64 -3.31 -9.42
C ARG A 373 -23.41 -1.83 -9.69
N LEU A 374 -23.32 -0.99 -8.65
CA LEU A 374 -23.04 0.43 -8.82
C LEU A 374 -21.70 0.65 -9.56
N THR A 375 -20.67 -0.06 -9.15
CA THR A 375 -19.33 0.03 -9.74
C THR A 375 -19.33 -0.38 -11.22
N LEU A 376 -20.03 -1.46 -11.58
CA LEU A 376 -20.20 -1.94 -12.96
C LEU A 376 -20.90 -0.90 -13.82
N MET A 377 -21.98 -0.30 -13.32
CA MET A 377 -22.70 0.74 -14.06
C MET A 377 -21.85 1.98 -14.30
N VAL A 378 -21.08 2.42 -13.30
CA VAL A 378 -20.13 3.52 -13.50
C VAL A 378 -19.09 3.14 -14.55
N LYS A 379 -18.47 1.95 -14.46
CA LYS A 379 -17.50 1.48 -15.48
C LYS A 379 -18.11 1.47 -16.88
N TRP A 380 -19.35 0.99 -17.04
CA TRP A 380 -20.07 1.01 -18.31
C TRP A 380 -20.16 2.41 -18.90
N TYR A 381 -20.52 3.42 -18.10
CA TYR A 381 -20.59 4.80 -18.57
C TYR A 381 -19.24 5.37 -19.00
N PHE A 382 -18.16 5.05 -18.28
CA PHE A 382 -16.81 5.46 -18.69
C PHE A 382 -16.39 4.81 -20.02
N ILE A 383 -16.75 3.55 -20.26
CA ILE A 383 -16.51 2.85 -21.54
C ILE A 383 -17.36 3.48 -22.64
N ALA A 384 -18.67 3.64 -22.41
CA ALA A 384 -19.63 4.16 -23.37
C ALA A 384 -19.37 5.63 -23.75
N ALA A 385 -18.78 6.42 -22.85
CA ALA A 385 -18.34 7.78 -23.14
C ALA A 385 -16.98 7.85 -23.86
N GLY A 386 -16.35 6.71 -24.15
CA GLY A 386 -15.02 6.65 -24.78
C GLY A 386 -13.88 7.15 -23.88
N ILE A 387 -14.11 7.25 -22.57
CA ILE A 387 -13.10 7.72 -21.60
C ILE A 387 -12.18 6.56 -21.20
N ALA A 388 -12.76 5.37 -21.01
CA ALA A 388 -12.02 4.15 -20.72
C ALA A 388 -12.02 3.24 -21.96
N THR A 389 -10.92 3.23 -22.70
CA THR A 389 -10.78 2.46 -23.94
C THR A 389 -9.91 1.22 -23.74
N ASN A 390 -10.46 0.04 -23.98
CA ASN A 390 -9.73 -1.24 -23.94
C ASN A 390 -9.08 -1.54 -22.58
N LEU A 391 -9.72 -1.13 -21.49
CA LEU A 391 -9.23 -1.32 -20.13
C LEU A 391 -10.00 -2.43 -19.42
N VAL A 392 -11.33 -2.36 -19.42
CA VAL A 392 -12.17 -3.10 -18.49
C VAL A 392 -12.31 -4.57 -18.86
N LEU A 393 -12.33 -4.90 -20.16
CA LEU A 393 -12.38 -6.30 -20.60
C LEU A 393 -11.04 -7.01 -20.46
N GLN A 394 -9.92 -6.27 -20.39
CA GLN A 394 -8.61 -6.85 -20.11
C GLN A 394 -8.49 -7.29 -18.65
N GLU A 395 -9.15 -6.58 -17.73
CA GLU A 395 -9.13 -6.90 -16.29
C GLU A 395 -9.84 -8.20 -15.96
N THR A 396 -10.99 -8.45 -16.61
CA THR A 396 -11.85 -9.56 -16.24
C THR A 396 -12.77 -9.99 -17.38
N LYS A 397 -12.63 -11.25 -17.80
CA LYS A 397 -13.50 -11.89 -18.79
C LYS A 397 -14.95 -12.04 -18.31
N ALA A 398 -15.19 -11.93 -17.01
CA ALA A 398 -16.53 -12.02 -16.40
C ALA A 398 -17.30 -10.68 -16.46
N TYR A 399 -16.70 -9.58 -16.91
CA TYR A 399 -17.38 -8.28 -16.95
C TYR A 399 -18.68 -8.28 -17.78
N PRO A 400 -18.73 -8.83 -19.02
CA PRO A 400 -19.95 -8.79 -19.83
C PRO A 400 -21.15 -9.49 -19.17
N GLY A 401 -20.93 -10.67 -18.58
CA GLY A 401 -21.97 -11.40 -17.84
C GLY A 401 -22.46 -10.63 -16.61
N ARG A 402 -21.55 -10.00 -15.86
CA ARG A 402 -21.92 -9.19 -14.69
C ARG A 402 -22.66 -7.90 -15.08
N LEU A 403 -22.28 -7.27 -16.20
CA LEU A 403 -23.01 -6.12 -16.74
C LEU A 403 -24.43 -6.50 -17.12
N ARG A 404 -24.63 -7.64 -17.79
CA ARG A 404 -25.95 -8.20 -18.07
C ARG A 404 -26.80 -8.32 -16.80
N CYS A 405 -26.28 -8.98 -15.76
CA CYS A 405 -27.00 -9.16 -14.50
C CYS A 405 -27.37 -7.82 -13.85
N ALA A 406 -26.47 -6.82 -13.90
CA ALA A 406 -26.75 -5.48 -13.38
C ALA A 406 -27.87 -4.77 -14.16
N LEU A 407 -27.87 -4.88 -15.50
CA LEU A 407 -28.90 -4.30 -16.36
C LEU A 407 -30.28 -4.97 -16.15
N GLU A 408 -30.32 -6.29 -16.06
CA GLU A 408 -31.55 -7.05 -15.75
C GLU A 408 -32.10 -6.63 -14.38
N TYR A 409 -31.23 -6.49 -13.36
CA TYR A 409 -31.62 -6.01 -12.05
C TYR A 409 -32.23 -4.60 -12.10
N ILE A 410 -31.59 -3.67 -12.81
CA ILE A 410 -32.09 -2.29 -12.96
C ILE A 410 -33.46 -2.28 -13.64
N ALA A 411 -33.62 -3.04 -14.74
CA ALA A 411 -34.89 -3.16 -15.44
C ALA A 411 -36.00 -3.70 -14.51
N ASN A 412 -35.72 -4.76 -13.75
CA ASN A 412 -36.66 -5.29 -12.75
C ASN A 412 -37.03 -4.26 -11.68
N ARG A 413 -36.07 -3.41 -11.25
CA ARG A 413 -36.27 -2.34 -10.25
C ARG A 413 -37.00 -1.10 -10.79
N MET A 414 -37.10 -0.94 -12.10
CA MET A 414 -37.92 0.10 -12.72
C MET A 414 -39.41 -0.28 -12.71
N GLY A 415 -39.71 -1.58 -12.67
CA GLY A 415 -41.06 -2.14 -12.73
C GLY A 415 -41.58 -2.27 -14.16
N PRO A 416 -42.57 -3.15 -14.41
CA PRO A 416 -43.00 -3.51 -15.77
C PRO A 416 -43.53 -2.34 -16.61
N ALA A 417 -44.06 -1.30 -15.97
CA ALA A 417 -44.61 -0.12 -16.65
C ALA A 417 -43.54 0.85 -17.16
N ALA A 418 -42.34 0.84 -16.56
CA ALA A 418 -41.25 1.75 -16.92
C ALA A 418 -40.13 1.04 -17.68
N ALA A 419 -39.98 -0.27 -17.50
CA ALA A 419 -39.01 -1.07 -18.23
C ALA A 419 -39.51 -1.37 -19.65
N LYS A 420 -38.71 -1.03 -20.66
CA LYS A 420 -38.94 -1.41 -22.05
C LYS A 420 -38.79 -2.92 -22.21
N PRO A 421 -39.81 -3.61 -22.76
CA PRO A 421 -39.75 -5.05 -22.97
C PRO A 421 -38.75 -5.41 -24.08
N PRO A 422 -38.38 -6.70 -24.21
CA PRO A 422 -37.64 -7.17 -25.37
C PRO A 422 -38.41 -6.75 -26.64
N MET A 423 -37.74 -6.11 -27.59
CA MET A 423 -38.33 -5.87 -28.90
C MET A 423 -38.64 -7.23 -29.53
N THR A 424 -39.90 -7.65 -29.47
CA THR A 424 -40.41 -8.82 -30.18
C THR A 424 -40.28 -8.54 -31.68
N ARG A 425 -39.20 -9.03 -32.29
CA ARG A 425 -39.18 -9.28 -33.73
C ARG A 425 -40.14 -10.44 -33.99
N ASP A 426 -41.29 -10.09 -34.55
CA ASP A 426 -42.32 -10.92 -35.17
C ASP A 426 -42.82 -12.15 -34.39
N ALA A 427 -44.02 -11.98 -33.83
CA ALA A 427 -44.88 -13.06 -33.37
C ALA A 427 -45.37 -13.91 -34.57
N SER A 428 -44.57 -14.89 -35.01
CA SER A 428 -45.05 -15.95 -35.92
C SER A 428 -44.22 -17.24 -35.92
N ILE A 429 -43.77 -17.70 -34.74
CA ILE A 429 -43.24 -19.08 -34.61
C ILE A 429 -43.88 -19.78 -33.40
N PRO A 430 -44.50 -20.96 -33.57
CA PRO A 430 -45.21 -21.66 -32.50
C PRO A 430 -44.29 -21.95 -31.31
N ARG A 431 -44.78 -21.61 -30.11
CA ARG A 431 -44.20 -21.97 -28.81
C ARG A 431 -43.94 -23.49 -28.75
N ARG A 432 -42.72 -23.91 -29.08
CA ARG A 432 -42.15 -25.11 -28.45
C ARG A 432 -41.72 -24.71 -27.06
N SER A 433 -42.26 -25.42 -26.08
CA SER A 433 -41.86 -25.44 -24.68
C SER A 433 -40.33 -25.63 -24.57
N ARG A 434 -39.59 -24.53 -24.59
CA ARG A 434 -38.23 -24.50 -24.06
C ARG A 434 -38.40 -24.40 -22.56
N LEU A 435 -38.15 -25.54 -21.93
CA LEU A 435 -37.82 -25.65 -20.52
C LEU A 435 -36.98 -24.44 -20.13
N HIS A 436 -37.45 -23.73 -19.13
CA HIS A 436 -36.68 -22.72 -18.42
C HIS A 436 -35.44 -23.41 -17.84
N ASP A 437 -34.35 -23.43 -18.60
CA ASP A 437 -33.01 -23.34 -18.02
C ASP A 437 -32.87 -21.90 -17.51
N THR A 438 -33.57 -21.61 -16.42
CA THR A 438 -33.10 -20.60 -15.48
C THR A 438 -31.84 -21.19 -14.86
N SER A 439 -30.72 -21.15 -15.59
CA SER A 439 -29.44 -21.03 -14.91
C SER A 439 -29.49 -19.65 -14.26
N THR A 440 -30.09 -19.60 -13.08
CA THR A 440 -29.92 -18.51 -12.12
C THR A 440 -28.42 -18.39 -11.91
N ILE A 441 -27.80 -17.53 -12.71
CA ILE A 441 -26.46 -17.03 -12.44
C ILE A 441 -26.64 -16.25 -11.14
N ASP A 442 -26.34 -16.96 -10.06
CA ASP A 442 -26.51 -16.55 -8.69
C ASP A 442 -25.79 -15.22 -8.46
N GLU A 443 -26.44 -14.32 -7.72
CA GLU A 443 -25.91 -13.03 -7.29
C GLU A 443 -24.56 -13.21 -6.57
N SER A 444 -24.30 -14.41 -6.04
CA SER A 444 -22.99 -14.85 -5.52
C SER A 444 -21.82 -14.73 -6.51
N GLN A 445 -22.03 -14.81 -7.83
CA GLN A 445 -20.95 -14.62 -8.81
C GLN A 445 -20.45 -13.17 -8.87
N ILE A 446 -21.33 -12.20 -8.57
CA ILE A 446 -20.96 -10.80 -8.43
C ILE A 446 -20.16 -10.60 -7.13
N GLN A 447 -20.53 -11.32 -6.06
CA GLN A 447 -19.91 -11.25 -4.73
C GLN A 447 -18.51 -11.90 -4.70
N ASN A 448 -18.32 -13.07 -5.31
CA ASN A 448 -17.11 -13.90 -5.15
C ASN A 448 -15.88 -13.42 -5.92
N SER A 449 -16.03 -12.59 -6.96
CA SER A 449 -14.91 -12.24 -7.86
C SER A 449 -14.39 -10.80 -7.69
N LEU A 450 -14.99 -10.01 -6.79
CA LEU A 450 -14.43 -8.71 -6.36
C LEU A 450 -13.63 -8.80 -5.06
N ALA A 451 -13.83 -9.87 -4.28
CA ALA A 451 -12.88 -10.30 -3.27
C ALA A 451 -11.76 -11.06 -3.98
N GLY A 452 -10.50 -10.70 -3.74
CA GLY A 452 -9.37 -11.55 -4.17
C GLY A 452 -9.48 -12.95 -3.55
N PRO A 453 -8.70 -13.94 -4.04
CA PRO A 453 -8.79 -15.32 -3.56
C PRO A 453 -8.45 -15.40 -2.07
N THR A 454 -9.46 -15.59 -1.23
CA THR A 454 -9.27 -16.04 0.15
C THR A 454 -9.00 -17.53 0.12
N SER A 455 -7.79 -17.93 0.48
CA SER A 455 -7.43 -19.32 0.77
C SER A 455 -8.24 -19.81 1.98
N SER A 456 -9.24 -20.64 1.73
CA SER A 456 -9.91 -21.43 2.76
C SER A 456 -9.00 -22.59 3.19
N PRO A 457 -8.93 -22.94 4.49
CA PRO A 457 -8.19 -24.10 4.96
C PRO A 457 -8.95 -25.41 4.64
N PRO A 458 -8.27 -26.56 4.59
CA PRO A 458 -8.86 -27.81 4.12
C PRO A 458 -9.81 -28.43 5.16
N HIS A 459 -11.00 -28.80 4.70
CA HIS A 459 -11.88 -29.74 5.38
C HIS A 459 -11.38 -31.19 5.19
N ALA A 460 -11.25 -31.92 6.30
CA ALA A 460 -11.55 -33.35 6.40
C ALA A 460 -12.66 -33.44 7.49
N GLY A 461 -13.89 -33.88 7.20
CA GLY A 461 -14.32 -35.29 7.17
C GLY A 461 -14.31 -35.88 8.60
N GLN A 462 -15.36 -36.44 9.22
CA GLN A 462 -16.65 -37.00 8.78
C GLN A 462 -17.64 -37.02 9.97
N SER A 463 -18.90 -37.27 9.64
CA SER A 463 -20.11 -37.42 10.47
C SER A 463 -20.13 -38.70 11.33
N LEU A 464 -20.81 -38.68 12.50
CA LEU A 464 -22.03 -39.47 12.80
C LEU A 464 -22.51 -39.34 14.27
N ASP A 465 -23.81 -39.09 14.40
CA ASP A 465 -24.80 -39.48 15.43
C ASP A 465 -24.68 -39.17 16.94
N LEU A 466 -25.77 -38.57 17.45
CA LEU A 466 -26.26 -38.42 18.83
C LEU A 466 -26.54 -39.81 19.50
N PRO A 467 -26.80 -39.95 20.83
CA PRO A 467 -27.33 -38.96 21.79
C PRO A 467 -26.71 -38.97 23.22
N ALA A 468 -27.15 -38.00 24.05
CA ALA A 468 -26.85 -37.87 25.49
C ALA A 468 -27.46 -39.02 26.34
N PRO A 469 -27.03 -39.25 27.60
CA PRO A 469 -27.59 -38.46 28.71
C PRO A 469 -26.70 -38.23 29.97
N SER A 470 -27.10 -37.21 30.74
CA SER A 470 -27.16 -37.10 32.23
C SER A 470 -25.92 -37.08 33.16
N SER A 471 -25.90 -35.99 33.95
CA SER A 471 -25.76 -35.89 35.43
C SER A 471 -24.39 -35.71 36.13
N SER A 472 -24.32 -34.56 36.82
CA SER A 472 -23.97 -34.32 38.24
C SER A 472 -22.50 -34.22 38.75
N THR A 473 -22.14 -32.97 39.08
CA THR A 473 -21.81 -32.44 40.43
C THR A 473 -20.41 -32.67 41.08
N THR A 474 -19.84 -31.54 41.59
CA THR A 474 -18.92 -31.37 42.75
C THR A 474 -17.46 -31.82 42.59
N SER A 475 -16.37 -31.16 43.04
CA SER A 475 -16.07 -30.11 44.01
C SER A 475 -14.67 -29.53 43.69
N ARG A 476 -14.43 -28.21 43.70
CA ARG A 476 -13.79 -27.41 44.79
C ARG A 476 -12.45 -27.96 45.32
N SER A 477 -11.34 -27.22 45.12
CA SER A 477 -10.55 -26.56 46.20
C SER A 477 -9.02 -26.45 45.94
N THR A 478 -8.54 -25.19 45.98
CA THR A 478 -7.28 -24.67 46.60
C THR A 478 -5.91 -25.20 46.14
N ARG A 479 -5.06 -24.39 45.48
CA ARG A 479 -4.11 -23.37 46.02
C ARG A 479 -2.86 -24.01 46.65
N HIS A 480 -1.67 -23.74 46.09
CA HIS A 480 -0.48 -23.27 46.81
C HIS A 480 0.65 -22.83 45.85
N LYS A 481 1.05 -21.56 45.96
CA LYS A 481 2.38 -21.02 45.59
C LYS A 481 3.41 -21.46 46.65
N PRO A 482 4.72 -21.45 46.33
CA PRO A 482 5.56 -20.47 47.02
C PRO A 482 6.64 -19.79 46.15
N ASN A 483 7.13 -18.69 46.71
CA ASN A 483 8.12 -17.73 46.24
C ASN A 483 9.55 -18.28 46.13
N ILE A 484 10.38 -17.63 45.29
CA ILE A 484 11.84 -17.61 45.40
C ILE A 484 12.29 -16.14 45.42
N PRO A 485 13.12 -15.70 46.38
CA PRO A 485 13.86 -14.46 46.27
C PRO A 485 15.32 -14.70 45.83
N THR A 486 15.81 -13.75 45.04
CA THR A 486 17.17 -13.57 44.54
C THR A 486 18.18 -13.29 45.66
N THR A 487 19.36 -13.94 45.67
CA THR A 487 20.62 -13.33 46.14
C THR A 487 21.85 -14.10 45.61
N THR A 488 22.69 -13.41 44.84
CA THR A 488 24.13 -13.66 44.59
C THR A 488 24.96 -12.84 45.62
N PRO A 489 26.31 -12.93 45.78
CA PRO A 489 27.30 -13.87 45.20
C PRO A 489 28.46 -14.32 46.15
N ASN A 490 29.29 -15.25 45.62
CA ASN A 490 30.77 -15.32 45.70
C ASN A 490 31.54 -15.94 46.92
N ILE A 491 32.66 -16.60 46.57
CA ILE A 491 33.95 -16.80 47.29
C ILE A 491 34.35 -18.23 47.79
N ILE A 492 35.28 -18.85 47.03
CA ILE A 492 36.63 -19.43 47.33
C ILE A 492 36.84 -20.62 48.34
N GLN A 493 37.69 -21.57 47.89
CA GLN A 493 38.70 -22.44 48.58
C GLN A 493 38.41 -23.92 48.94
N THR A 494 39.08 -24.80 48.16
CA THR A 494 39.97 -25.95 48.50
C THR A 494 39.92 -26.63 49.88
N THR A 495 39.87 -27.97 49.89
CA THR A 495 40.89 -28.98 50.33
C THR A 495 40.19 -30.35 50.52
N THR A 496 40.58 -31.41 49.80
CA THR A 496 41.53 -32.48 50.19
C THR A 496 41.18 -33.19 51.51
N THR A 497 40.90 -34.51 51.50
CA THR A 497 41.73 -35.63 52.06
C THR A 497 40.95 -36.98 52.07
N LEU A 498 41.59 -38.04 51.53
CA LEU A 498 41.32 -39.49 51.76
C LEU A 498 41.75 -39.90 53.22
N PRO A 499 41.83 -41.18 53.68
CA PRO A 499 41.33 -42.50 53.22
C PRO A 499 40.73 -43.38 54.38
N SER A 500 40.19 -44.59 54.06
CA SER A 500 40.56 -45.92 54.64
C SER A 500 39.44 -46.98 54.72
N HIS A 501 39.78 -48.20 54.26
CA HIS A 501 39.09 -49.51 54.40
C HIS A 501 39.12 -50.04 55.87
N PRO A 502 38.46 -51.15 56.33
CA PRO A 502 38.02 -52.37 55.60
C PRO A 502 36.69 -53.08 56.05
N SER A 503 36.35 -54.16 55.31
CA SER A 503 35.34 -55.23 55.57
C SER A 503 35.53 -55.96 56.93
N PRO A 504 34.57 -56.75 57.54
CA PRO A 504 33.93 -57.94 56.91
C PRO A 504 32.55 -58.47 57.44
N ARG A 505 32.00 -59.45 56.69
CA ARG A 505 31.18 -60.64 57.09
C ARG A 505 29.83 -60.50 57.85
N GLY A 506 28.78 -61.12 57.27
CA GLY A 506 27.75 -61.84 58.04
C GLY A 506 26.31 -61.83 57.51
N THR A 507 25.94 -62.87 56.75
CA THR A 507 24.60 -63.44 56.47
C THR A 507 23.38 -63.01 57.32
N LYS A 508 22.26 -62.62 56.67
CA LYS A 508 20.87 -63.15 56.84
C LYS A 508 19.81 -62.36 56.02
N ARG A 509 19.07 -63.08 55.15
CA ARG A 509 17.66 -62.97 54.64
C ARG A 509 17.04 -61.58 54.31
N PRO A 510 16.28 -61.42 53.19
CA PRO A 510 15.90 -60.11 52.66
C PRO A 510 14.62 -59.58 53.32
N ALA A 511 14.65 -58.32 53.74
CA ALA A 511 13.48 -57.48 53.94
C ALA A 511 13.30 -56.58 52.71
N PRO A 512 12.07 -56.20 52.32
CA PRO A 512 11.86 -55.26 51.23
C PRO A 512 12.30 -53.87 51.72
N ALA A 513 13.50 -53.47 51.31
CA ALA A 513 14.00 -52.14 51.55
C ALA A 513 13.15 -51.15 50.75
N THR A 514 12.44 -50.30 51.48
CA THR A 514 12.01 -48.98 51.04
C THR A 514 13.15 -48.32 50.26
N THR A 515 12.98 -48.18 48.95
CA THR A 515 13.89 -47.45 48.07
C THR A 515 14.12 -46.06 48.63
N SER A 516 15.35 -45.81 49.07
CA SER A 516 15.83 -44.53 49.60
C SER A 516 15.58 -43.43 48.57
N SER A 517 15.05 -42.29 49.02
CA SER A 517 14.83 -41.11 48.16
C SER A 517 16.11 -40.62 47.48
N GLU A 518 17.28 -40.94 48.03
CA GLU A 518 18.58 -40.53 47.51
C GLU A 518 18.92 -41.20 46.16
N ASP A 519 18.50 -42.45 45.92
CA ASP A 519 18.75 -43.15 44.64
C ASP A 519 17.93 -42.55 43.49
N ALA A 520 16.75 -42.00 43.77
CA ALA A 520 15.93 -41.30 42.80
C ALA A 520 16.58 -39.97 42.37
N ASP A 521 17.24 -39.28 43.30
CA ASP A 521 17.94 -38.03 43.03
C ASP A 521 19.20 -38.28 42.17
N PHE A 522 19.96 -39.36 42.44
CA PHE A 522 21.10 -39.76 41.60
C PHE A 522 20.68 -40.17 40.18
N ALA A 523 19.56 -40.88 40.04
CA ALA A 523 19.02 -41.23 38.72
C ALA A 523 18.59 -39.99 37.91
N SER A 524 17.98 -39.01 38.58
CA SER A 524 17.60 -37.72 37.98
C SER A 524 18.83 -36.91 37.54
N LEU A 525 19.89 -36.89 38.36
CA LEU A 525 21.14 -36.21 38.03
C LEU A 525 21.84 -36.87 36.82
N ALA A 526 21.87 -38.21 36.78
CA ALA A 526 22.45 -38.97 35.67
C ALA A 526 21.69 -38.75 34.34
N ALA A 527 20.35 -38.65 34.41
CA ALA A 527 19.52 -38.32 33.25
C ALA A 527 19.80 -36.90 32.75
N THR A 528 19.94 -35.94 33.66
CA THR A 528 20.25 -34.54 33.33
C THR A 528 21.63 -34.41 32.68
N LEU A 529 22.65 -35.10 33.21
CA LEU A 529 23.99 -35.12 32.62
C LEU A 529 24.01 -35.78 31.23
N SER A 530 23.24 -36.85 31.05
CA SER A 530 23.10 -37.51 29.74
C SER A 530 22.42 -36.58 28.71
N GLN A 531 21.43 -35.80 29.15
CA GLN A 531 20.78 -34.79 28.33
C GLN A 531 21.73 -33.66 27.95
N ASP A 532 22.52 -33.15 28.89
CA ASP A 532 23.50 -32.10 28.65
C ASP A 532 24.60 -32.52 27.65
N GLN A 533 25.10 -33.75 27.77
CA GLN A 533 26.03 -34.32 26.79
C GLN A 533 25.41 -34.47 25.40
N SER A 534 24.13 -34.84 25.33
CA SER A 534 23.40 -34.94 24.05
C SER A 534 23.23 -33.56 23.40
N LEU A 535 22.85 -32.56 24.18
CA LEU A 535 22.72 -31.17 23.71
C LEU A 535 24.05 -30.61 23.24
N THR A 536 25.14 -30.88 23.97
CA THR A 536 26.49 -30.46 23.57
C THR A 536 26.89 -31.06 22.21
N LYS A 537 26.58 -32.34 21.96
CA LYS A 537 26.82 -32.96 20.64
C LYS A 537 25.98 -32.32 19.54
N GLN A 538 24.73 -31.96 19.82
CA GLN A 538 23.87 -31.29 18.85
C GLN A 538 24.37 -29.88 18.53
N ILE A 539 24.83 -29.13 19.53
CA ILE A 539 25.43 -27.81 19.35
C ILE A 539 26.65 -27.92 18.44
N ASN A 540 27.58 -28.84 18.73
CA ASN A 540 28.78 -29.02 17.90
C ASN A 540 28.43 -29.41 16.45
N ALA A 541 27.40 -30.24 16.24
CA ALA A 541 26.95 -30.59 14.89
C ALA A 541 26.36 -29.40 14.13
N ILE A 542 25.62 -28.52 14.82
CA ILE A 542 25.09 -27.28 14.24
C ILE A 542 26.22 -26.31 13.91
N ASP A 543 27.22 -26.18 14.78
CA ASP A 543 28.38 -25.31 14.54
C ASP A 543 29.20 -25.78 13.32
N GLU A 544 29.41 -27.08 13.16
CA GLU A 544 30.05 -27.65 11.96
C GLU A 544 29.25 -27.38 10.67
N GLU A 545 27.91 -27.45 10.74
CA GLU A 545 27.04 -27.14 9.61
C GLU A 545 27.10 -25.65 9.25
N LEU A 546 27.10 -24.77 10.25
CA LEU A 546 27.26 -23.32 10.07
C LEU A 546 28.59 -22.99 9.40
N GLU A 547 29.71 -23.57 9.88
CA GLU A 547 31.03 -23.34 9.28
C GLU A 547 31.07 -23.80 7.81
N LYS A 548 30.43 -24.93 7.50
CA LYS A 548 30.33 -25.44 6.12
C LYS A 548 29.52 -24.51 5.22
N LEU A 549 28.44 -23.91 5.73
CA LEU A 549 27.64 -22.93 5.00
C LEU A 549 28.38 -21.62 4.80
N GLU A 550 29.16 -21.17 5.79
CA GLU A 550 30.02 -19.99 5.69
C GLU A 550 31.08 -20.15 4.60
N ARG A 551 31.81 -21.27 4.58
CA ARG A 551 32.78 -21.54 3.50
C ARG A 551 32.13 -21.59 2.11
N LYS A 552 30.93 -22.17 1.98
CA LYS A 552 30.19 -22.18 0.71
C LYS A 552 29.81 -20.78 0.26
N LYS A 553 29.38 -19.93 1.21
CA LYS A 553 29.05 -18.53 0.95
C LYS A 553 30.28 -17.78 0.45
N GLU A 554 31.43 -17.96 1.11
CA GLU A 554 32.69 -17.29 0.72
C GLU A 554 33.11 -17.66 -0.71
N ILE A 555 33.13 -18.95 -1.04
CA ILE A 555 33.44 -19.43 -2.41
C ILE A 555 32.48 -18.85 -3.45
N PHE A 556 31.19 -18.81 -3.13
CA PHE A 556 30.18 -18.25 -4.02
C PHE A 556 30.38 -16.75 -4.24
N MET A 557 30.65 -15.99 -3.16
CA MET A 557 30.91 -14.55 -3.24
C MET A 557 32.16 -14.25 -4.08
N GLU A 558 33.24 -15.01 -3.90
CA GLU A 558 34.46 -14.84 -4.70
C GLU A 558 34.22 -15.10 -6.19
N ALA A 559 33.49 -16.17 -6.52
CA ALA A 559 33.13 -16.48 -7.90
C ALA A 559 32.25 -15.39 -8.53
N TRP A 560 31.28 -14.88 -7.76
CA TRP A 560 30.39 -13.81 -8.19
C TRP A 560 31.14 -12.49 -8.41
N GLU A 561 32.04 -12.09 -7.49
CA GLU A 561 32.86 -10.88 -7.63
C GLU A 561 33.72 -10.92 -8.89
N LYS A 562 34.30 -12.08 -9.19
CA LYS A 562 35.08 -12.29 -10.41
C LYS A 562 34.24 -12.12 -11.67
N GLU A 563 33.03 -12.68 -11.70
CA GLU A 563 32.11 -12.54 -12.84
C GLU A 563 31.64 -11.08 -13.00
N HIS A 564 31.25 -10.44 -11.90
CA HIS A 564 30.80 -9.05 -11.88
C HIS A 564 31.89 -8.10 -12.40
N LYS A 565 33.14 -8.26 -11.94
CA LYS A 565 34.29 -7.50 -12.44
C LYS A 565 34.45 -7.66 -13.96
N GLY A 566 34.34 -8.88 -14.48
CA GLY A 566 34.41 -9.13 -15.92
C GLY A 566 33.26 -8.50 -16.74
N VAL A 567 32.06 -8.38 -16.17
CA VAL A 567 30.94 -7.69 -16.82
C VAL A 567 31.17 -6.18 -16.84
N VAL A 568 31.65 -5.61 -15.74
CA VAL A 568 31.97 -4.18 -15.63
C VAL A 568 33.07 -3.77 -16.60
N GLU A 569 34.13 -4.57 -16.72
CA GLU A 569 35.21 -4.35 -17.68
C GLU A 569 34.68 -4.37 -19.13
N ARG A 570 33.87 -5.38 -19.49
CA ARG A 570 33.23 -5.45 -20.82
C ARG A 570 32.34 -4.23 -21.11
N ARG A 571 31.57 -3.76 -20.12
CA ARG A 571 30.73 -2.56 -20.26
C ARG A 571 31.58 -1.31 -20.53
N GLY A 572 32.71 -1.17 -19.83
CA GLY A 572 33.67 -0.09 -20.07
C GLY A 572 34.22 -0.08 -21.49
N MET A 573 34.62 -1.24 -22.02
CA MET A 573 35.10 -1.38 -23.40
C MET A 573 34.05 -0.95 -24.43
N VAL A 574 32.79 -1.34 -24.24
CA VAL A 574 31.68 -0.95 -25.15
C VAL A 574 31.40 0.55 -25.09
N GLU A 575 31.49 1.17 -23.90
CA GLU A 575 31.32 2.62 -23.76
C GLU A 575 32.43 3.40 -24.46
N GLU A 576 33.68 2.93 -24.36
CA GLU A 576 34.83 3.51 -25.05
C GLU A 576 34.67 3.41 -26.58
N GLU A 577 34.29 2.23 -27.08
CA GLU A 577 34.05 2.01 -28.51
C GLU A 577 32.93 2.93 -29.03
N ARG A 578 31.82 3.02 -28.29
CA ARG A 578 30.70 3.92 -28.60
C ARG A 578 31.15 5.38 -28.62
N GLY A 579 32.02 5.78 -27.70
CA GLY A 579 32.65 7.10 -27.69
C GLY A 579 33.47 7.36 -28.96
N GLY A 580 34.25 6.37 -29.40
CA GLY A 580 34.99 6.40 -30.66
C GLY A 580 34.09 6.55 -31.89
N VAL A 581 33.00 5.77 -31.96
CA VAL A 581 32.01 5.85 -33.04
C VAL A 581 31.37 7.24 -33.11
N ARG A 582 30.97 7.81 -31.97
CA ARG A 582 30.38 9.16 -31.91
C ARG A 582 31.35 10.23 -32.39
N LYS A 583 32.63 10.15 -32.02
CA LYS A 583 33.67 11.09 -32.50
C LYS A 583 33.84 10.99 -34.02
N ARG A 584 33.88 9.77 -34.58
CA ARG A 584 33.93 9.55 -36.03
C ARG A 584 32.70 10.10 -36.75
N PHE A 585 31.51 9.80 -36.24
CA PHE A 585 30.25 10.31 -36.79
C PHE A 585 30.21 11.84 -36.81
N LYS A 586 30.60 12.50 -35.70
CA LYS A 586 30.69 13.96 -35.63
C LYS A 586 31.66 14.54 -36.67
N ARG A 587 32.81 13.89 -36.89
CA ARG A 587 33.79 14.31 -37.90
C ARG A 587 33.25 14.17 -39.32
N ILE A 588 32.52 13.09 -39.62
CA ILE A 588 31.87 12.88 -40.93
C ILE A 588 30.77 13.93 -41.14
N SER A 589 29.91 14.14 -40.14
CA SER A 589 28.81 15.10 -40.21
C SER A 589 29.30 16.52 -40.48
N LEU A 590 30.41 16.94 -39.85
CA LEU A 590 31.02 18.25 -40.11
C LEU A 590 31.61 18.36 -41.53
N LYS A 591 32.21 17.29 -42.05
CA LYS A 591 32.72 17.28 -43.44
C LYS A 591 31.61 17.37 -44.47
N VAL A 592 30.48 16.71 -44.24
CA VAL A 592 29.30 16.78 -45.13
C VAL A 592 28.66 18.16 -45.10
N ALA A 593 28.56 18.78 -43.92
CA ALA A 593 27.97 20.11 -43.78
C ALA A 593 28.83 21.24 -44.38
N GLY A 594 30.15 21.06 -44.48
CA GLY A 594 31.07 22.06 -45.03
C GLY A 594 31.42 21.90 -46.51
N GLY A 595 30.88 20.90 -47.22
CA GLY A 595 31.19 20.61 -48.62
C GLY A 595 30.13 21.07 -49.64
N GLY A 596 29.25 22.00 -49.26
CA GLY A 596 28.13 22.48 -50.10
C GLY A 596 28.31 23.88 -50.70
N GLU A 597 29.50 24.45 -50.62
CA GLU A 597 29.86 25.72 -51.28
C GLU A 597 30.91 25.45 -52.36
N GLU A 598 30.44 24.98 -53.53
CA GLU A 598 31.13 25.13 -54.82
C GLU A 598 30.10 25.32 -55.94
#